data_AF-A0A9C6XVE9-F1
#
_entry.id   AF-A0A9C6XVE9-F1
#
_cell.length_a   1.000
_cell.length_b   1.000
_cell.length_c   1.000
_cell.angle_alpha   90.00
_cell.angle_beta   90.00
_cell.angle_gamma   90.00
#
_symmetry.space_group_name_H-M   'P 1'
#
loop_
_entity.id
_entity.type
_entity.pdbx_description
1 polymer ?
#
loop_
_entity_poly.entity_id
_entity_poly.type
_entity_poly.pdbx_seq_one_letter_code
_entity_poly.pdbx_strand_id
1 'polypeptide(L)'
;MRELCVVPEAASHQDGGCDEARADTRTSAATASATSLPSGSSRSRTDFDIPKIIAEKIRSKSFFWSAELIPGTSPHLQALLEQSLKDIANHAHNAPSFVSVTWHESHLKEIKVGGSTRLQHPALELSKYLQQKFGIPALLHLSAGNLKRTQVVRILEGCIDSGITNILALRG
;
A
#
# COMPACT_ATOMS: atom_id res chain seq x y z
N MET A 1 -12.84 24.03 -27.60
CA MET A 1 -14.02 23.20 -27.90
C MET A 1 -14.06 22.09 -26.85
N ARG A 2 -15.09 22.10 -26.01
CA ARG A 2 -15.32 21.08 -24.96
C ARG A 2 -16.32 20.09 -25.54
N GLU A 3 -15.95 18.83 -25.67
CA GLU A 3 -16.90 17.77 -25.97
C GLU A 3 -17.48 17.24 -24.66
N LEU A 4 -18.81 17.37 -24.55
CA LEU A 4 -19.67 16.82 -23.51
C LEU A 4 -19.92 15.35 -23.83
N CYS A 5 -19.52 14.45 -22.94
CA CYS A 5 -19.94 13.06 -23.01
C CYS A 5 -21.22 12.89 -22.20
N VAL A 6 -22.31 12.57 -22.90
CA VAL A 6 -23.66 12.32 -22.38
C VAL A 6 -23.73 10.88 -21.88
N VAL A 7 -24.20 10.68 -20.64
CA VAL A 7 -24.51 9.35 -20.08
C VAL A 7 -26.02 9.12 -20.23
N PRO A 8 -26.49 7.97 -20.75
CA PRO A 8 -27.91 7.66 -20.75
C PRO A 8 -28.36 7.05 -19.41
N GLU A 9 -29.48 7.60 -18.92
CA GLU A 9 -30.28 7.16 -17.78
C GLU A 9 -31.15 5.96 -18.19
N ALA A 10 -31.18 4.91 -17.37
CA ALA A 10 -32.14 3.82 -17.49
C ALA A 10 -32.79 3.54 -16.12
N ALA A 11 -34.11 3.74 -16.08
CA ALA A 11 -35.00 3.44 -14.96
C ALA A 11 -35.74 2.11 -15.18
N SER A 12 -36.12 1.43 -14.10
CA SER A 12 -37.41 0.71 -13.86
C SER A 12 -37.27 -0.33 -12.73
N HIS A 13 -38.02 -0.16 -11.61
CA HIS A 13 -39.21 -0.95 -11.15
C HIS A 13 -38.85 -2.32 -10.53
N GLN A 14 -39.02 -2.52 -9.21
CA GLN A 14 -40.22 -2.80 -8.38
C GLN A 14 -40.82 -4.22 -8.51
N ASP A 15 -40.90 -4.90 -7.35
CA ASP A 15 -41.83 -5.95 -6.85
C ASP A 15 -41.03 -6.99 -6.02
N GLY A 16 -41.44 -7.54 -4.88
CA GLY A 16 -42.70 -7.57 -4.13
C GLY A 16 -42.76 -8.89 -3.34
N GLY A 17 -43.34 -8.90 -2.13
CA GLY A 17 -44.02 -10.10 -1.57
C GLY A 17 -43.31 -10.99 -0.53
N CYS A 18 -43.73 -10.79 0.73
CA CYS A 18 -44.12 -11.74 1.81
C CYS A 18 -43.62 -13.19 1.86
N ASP A 19 -43.14 -13.63 3.04
CA ASP A 19 -43.94 -14.50 3.94
C ASP A 19 -43.25 -14.78 5.30
N GLU A 20 -44.00 -14.58 6.39
CA GLU A 20 -43.73 -15.06 7.74
C GLU A 20 -44.17 -16.52 7.89
N ALA A 21 -43.35 -17.34 8.54
CA ALA A 21 -43.85 -18.52 9.27
C ALA A 21 -42.94 -18.84 10.47
N ARG A 22 -43.51 -18.70 11.67
CA ARG A 22 -43.05 -19.26 12.95
C ARG A 22 -43.30 -20.78 12.96
N ALA A 23 -42.37 -21.56 13.51
CA ALA A 23 -42.63 -22.53 14.60
C ALA A 23 -41.37 -23.32 15.02
N ASP A 24 -41.31 -23.56 16.33
CA ASP A 24 -40.78 -24.73 17.04
C ASP A 24 -39.27 -24.94 17.29
N THR A 25 -38.86 -24.39 18.43
CA THR A 25 -38.22 -25.07 19.58
C THR A 25 -37.84 -26.55 19.39
N ARG A 26 -36.54 -26.82 19.24
CA ARG A 26 -35.92 -28.06 19.73
C ARG A 26 -34.53 -27.80 20.30
N THR A 27 -34.47 -27.86 21.62
CA THR A 27 -33.27 -28.02 22.44
C THR A 27 -32.56 -29.33 22.07
N SER A 28 -31.31 -29.26 21.63
CA SER A 28 -30.40 -30.40 21.73
C SER A 28 -28.97 -29.90 21.92
N ALA A 29 -28.36 -30.37 23.01
CA ALA A 29 -27.01 -30.05 23.42
C ALA A 29 -26.02 -30.65 22.41
N ALA A 30 -25.18 -29.80 21.82
CA ALA A 30 -24.03 -30.20 21.04
C ALA A 30 -22.77 -29.57 21.63
N THR A 31 -21.95 -30.45 22.17
CA THR A 31 -20.56 -30.33 22.61
C THR A 31 -19.78 -29.23 21.88
N ALA A 32 -19.44 -28.16 22.60
CA ALA A 32 -18.51 -27.14 22.13
C ALA A 32 -17.09 -27.71 22.15
N SER A 33 -16.67 -28.31 21.05
CA SER A 33 -15.25 -28.49 20.75
C SER A 33 -14.64 -27.11 20.59
N ALA A 34 -13.75 -26.74 21.51
CA ALA A 34 -12.92 -25.56 21.40
C ALA A 34 -11.96 -25.74 20.22
N THR A 35 -12.42 -25.36 19.04
CA THR A 35 -11.56 -25.16 17.87
C THR A 35 -10.69 -23.94 18.20
N SER A 36 -9.50 -24.19 18.72
CA SER A 36 -8.45 -23.20 18.84
C SER A 36 -8.29 -22.54 17.47
N LEU A 37 -8.68 -21.26 17.38
CA LEU A 37 -8.34 -20.42 16.25
C LEU A 37 -6.82 -20.52 16.04
N PRO A 38 -6.33 -20.73 14.81
CA PRO A 38 -4.90 -20.74 14.57
C PRO A 38 -4.34 -19.39 15.02
N SER A 39 -3.52 -19.45 16.07
CA SER A 39 -2.73 -18.34 16.58
C SER A 39 -1.99 -17.71 15.41
N GLY A 40 -2.04 -16.38 15.35
CA GLY A 40 -1.67 -15.57 14.19
C GLY A 40 -0.53 -16.14 13.36
N SER A 41 -0.80 -16.36 12.08
CA SER A 41 0.26 -16.55 11.10
C SER A 41 1.20 -15.36 11.22
N SER A 42 2.41 -15.58 11.72
CA SER A 42 3.52 -14.68 11.46
C SER A 42 3.67 -14.68 9.95
N ARG A 43 3.03 -13.73 9.26
CA ARG A 43 3.34 -13.46 7.86
C ARG A 43 4.84 -13.20 7.87
N SER A 44 5.60 -14.15 7.30
CA SER A 44 7.03 -13.98 7.00
C SER A 44 7.17 -12.57 6.47
N ARG A 45 7.87 -11.70 7.22
CA ARG A 45 8.14 -10.33 6.80
C ARG A 45 8.80 -10.49 5.43
N THR A 46 8.09 -10.14 4.36
CA THR A 46 8.61 -10.27 3.00
C THR A 46 9.77 -9.30 2.92
N ASP A 47 10.98 -9.85 3.00
CA ASP A 47 12.18 -9.06 3.06
C ASP A 47 12.48 -8.59 1.64
N PHE A 48 12.02 -7.38 1.33
CA PHE A 48 12.19 -6.77 0.02
C PHE A 48 13.64 -6.28 -0.11
N ASP A 49 14.52 -7.12 -0.64
CA ASP A 49 15.93 -6.80 -0.89
C ASP A 49 16.13 -6.50 -2.39
N ILE A 50 16.03 -5.21 -2.76
CA ILE A 50 16.12 -4.77 -4.16
C ILE A 50 17.46 -5.16 -4.80
N PRO A 51 18.63 -4.98 -4.15
CA PRO A 51 19.90 -5.46 -4.68
C PRO A 51 19.90 -6.95 -5.05
N LYS A 52 19.34 -7.82 -4.20
CA LYS A 52 19.21 -9.26 -4.52
C LYS A 52 18.31 -9.51 -5.72
N ILE A 53 17.16 -8.82 -5.79
CA ILE A 53 16.21 -8.93 -6.92
C ILE A 53 16.92 -8.55 -8.23
N ILE A 54 17.62 -7.42 -8.27
CA ILE A 54 18.35 -6.96 -9.45
C ILE A 54 19.44 -7.97 -9.83
N ALA A 55 20.23 -8.43 -8.86
CA ALA A 55 21.31 -9.40 -9.11
C ALA A 55 20.78 -10.71 -9.70
N GLU A 56 19.62 -11.20 -9.23
CA GLU A 56 18.98 -12.41 -9.76
C GLU A 56 18.48 -12.21 -11.20
N LYS A 57 17.84 -11.07 -11.49
CA LYS A 57 17.38 -10.73 -12.85
C LYS A 57 18.53 -10.65 -13.85
N ILE A 58 19.63 -9.99 -13.45
CA ILE A 58 20.86 -9.93 -14.27
C ILE A 58 21.43 -11.33 -14.49
N ARG A 59 21.56 -12.14 -13.43
CA ARG A 59 22.11 -13.50 -13.51
C ARG A 59 21.31 -14.41 -14.44
N SER A 60 19.98 -14.33 -14.34
CA SER A 60 19.05 -15.11 -15.18
C SER A 60 18.89 -14.55 -16.59
N LYS A 61 19.51 -13.40 -16.91
CA LYS A 61 19.32 -12.65 -18.16
C LYS A 61 17.84 -12.38 -18.47
N SER A 62 17.04 -12.23 -17.41
CA SER A 62 15.62 -11.96 -17.51
C SER A 62 15.43 -10.45 -17.70
N PHE A 63 14.52 -10.07 -18.61
CA PHE A 63 14.10 -8.68 -18.69
C PHE A 63 13.46 -8.25 -17.37
N PHE A 64 13.78 -7.04 -16.92
CA PHE A 64 13.17 -6.43 -15.76
C PHE A 64 13.08 -4.91 -15.96
N TRP A 65 12.12 -4.31 -15.27
CA TRP A 65 11.90 -2.87 -15.29
C TRP A 65 11.50 -2.38 -13.90
N SER A 66 11.66 -1.08 -13.68
CA SER A 66 11.24 -0.39 -12.46
C SER A 66 10.49 0.89 -12.83
N ALA A 67 9.62 1.35 -11.94
CA ALA A 67 8.94 2.63 -12.08
C ALA A 67 9.41 3.64 -11.03
N GLU A 68 9.18 4.92 -11.30
CA GLU A 68 9.25 5.98 -10.30
C GLU A 68 7.87 6.58 -10.11
N LEU A 69 7.45 6.73 -8.85
CA LEU A 69 6.19 7.34 -8.46
C LEU A 69 6.43 8.62 -7.67
N ILE A 70 5.66 9.64 -8.04
CA ILE A 70 5.61 10.90 -7.31
C ILE A 70 4.38 10.88 -6.41
N PRO A 71 4.53 10.99 -5.07
CA PRO A 71 3.40 11.02 -4.17
C PRO A 71 2.48 12.22 -4.46
N GLY A 72 1.28 11.93 -4.94
CA GLY A 72 0.24 12.93 -5.12
C GLY A 72 -0.48 13.22 -3.80
N THR A 73 -0.91 14.48 -3.61
CA THR A 73 -1.79 14.88 -2.50
C THR A 73 -3.25 15.03 -2.92
N SER A 74 -3.53 14.99 -4.23
CA SER A 74 -4.88 15.06 -4.78
C SER A 74 -5.58 13.70 -4.68
N PRO A 75 -6.80 13.63 -4.10
CA PRO A 75 -7.57 12.38 -4.03
C PRO A 75 -7.81 11.74 -5.41
N HIS A 76 -8.00 12.54 -6.45
CA HIS A 76 -8.18 12.04 -7.81
C HIS A 76 -6.92 11.36 -8.35
N LEU A 77 -5.74 11.96 -8.14
CA LEU A 77 -4.47 11.38 -8.55
C LEU A 77 -4.16 10.10 -7.76
N GLN A 78 -4.55 10.06 -6.49
CA GLN A 78 -4.41 8.87 -5.66
C GLN A 78 -5.29 7.72 -6.16
N ALA A 79 -6.55 8.01 -6.51
CA ALA A 79 -7.46 7.01 -7.08
C ALA A 79 -6.96 6.47 -8.43
N LEU A 80 -6.44 7.35 -9.29
CA LEU A 80 -5.85 6.95 -10.57
C LEU A 80 -4.61 6.07 -10.36
N LEU A 81 -3.71 6.47 -9.46
CA LEU A 81 -2.53 5.68 -9.12
C LEU A 81 -2.92 4.30 -8.58
N GLU A 82 -3.91 4.24 -7.69
CA GLU A 82 -4.42 2.98 -7.16
C GLU A 82 -4.97 2.08 -8.27
N GLN A 83 -5.74 2.64 -9.21
CA GLN A 83 -6.24 1.89 -10.35
C GLN A 83 -5.09 1.37 -11.22
N SER A 84 -4.12 2.23 -11.57
CA SER A 84 -2.95 1.82 -12.36
C SER A 84 -2.13 0.73 -11.66
N LEU A 85 -1.94 0.81 -10.34
CA LEU A 85 -1.24 -0.22 -9.57
C LEU A 85 -2.00 -1.54 -9.54
N LYS A 86 -3.35 -1.50 -9.44
CA LYS A 86 -4.19 -2.71 -9.57
C LYS A 86 -4.07 -3.34 -10.94
N ASP A 87 -4.11 -2.52 -11.99
CA ASP A 87 -3.98 -3.02 -13.36
C ASP A 87 -2.61 -3.67 -13.60
N ILE A 88 -1.54 -3.06 -13.09
CA ILE A 88 -0.18 -3.64 -13.13
C ILE A 88 -0.10 -4.94 -12.33
N ALA A 89 -0.65 -4.97 -11.11
CA ALA A 89 -0.62 -6.16 -10.25
C ALA A 89 -1.39 -7.34 -10.85
N ASN A 90 -2.50 -7.06 -11.56
CA ASN A 90 -3.29 -8.09 -12.25
C ASN A 90 -2.56 -8.71 -13.44
N HIS A 91 -1.50 -8.06 -13.95
CA HIS A 91 -0.64 -8.58 -15.01
C HIS A 91 0.70 -8.99 -14.40
N ALA A 92 0.73 -10.07 -13.62
CA ALA A 92 1.90 -10.51 -12.85
C ALA A 92 3.20 -10.63 -13.69
N HIS A 93 3.11 -10.98 -14.97
CA HIS A 93 4.26 -11.05 -15.88
C HIS A 93 4.84 -9.69 -16.27
N ASN A 94 4.12 -8.61 -16.01
CA ASN A 94 4.51 -7.24 -16.30
C ASN A 94 4.64 -6.37 -15.06
N ALA A 95 4.62 -6.94 -13.84
CA ALA A 95 4.82 -6.15 -12.63
C ALA A 95 6.27 -5.59 -12.57
N PRO A 96 6.47 -4.35 -12.10
CA PRO A 96 7.80 -3.80 -11.92
C PRO A 96 8.55 -4.60 -10.85
N SER A 97 9.85 -4.79 -11.04
CA SER A 97 10.68 -5.50 -10.05
C SER A 97 10.84 -4.72 -8.75
N PHE A 98 10.74 -3.39 -8.82
CA PHE A 98 10.59 -2.50 -7.68
C PHE A 98 10.06 -1.15 -8.17
N VAL A 99 9.57 -0.34 -7.23
CA VAL A 99 9.10 1.01 -7.49
C VAL A 99 9.88 1.98 -6.61
N SER A 100 10.46 3.00 -7.22
CA SER A 100 11.03 4.13 -6.50
C SER A 100 9.94 5.14 -6.16
N VAL A 101 10.02 5.72 -4.96
CA VAL A 101 9.04 6.70 -4.48
C VAL A 101 9.78 7.99 -4.16
N THR A 102 9.42 9.06 -4.86
CA THR A 102 10.12 10.34 -4.71
C THR A 102 9.83 10.99 -3.36
N TRP A 103 10.78 11.81 -2.92
CA TRP A 103 10.75 12.52 -1.66
C TRP A 103 10.86 14.01 -1.90
N HIS A 104 10.06 14.77 -1.16
CA HIS A 104 10.14 16.22 -1.17
C HIS A 104 9.94 16.73 0.24
N GLU A 105 10.96 17.36 0.82
CA GLU A 105 11.02 17.70 2.24
C GLU A 105 9.85 18.58 2.71
N SER A 106 9.27 19.40 1.83
CA SER A 106 8.15 20.29 2.17
C SER A 106 6.89 19.53 2.59
N HIS A 107 6.81 18.23 2.28
CA HIS A 107 5.70 17.38 2.66
C HIS A 107 5.90 16.72 4.03
N LEU A 108 7.05 16.89 4.67
CA LEU A 108 7.29 16.35 6.00
C LEU A 108 6.47 17.11 7.05
N LYS A 109 5.61 16.37 7.75
CA LYS A 109 4.81 16.89 8.85
C LYS A 109 5.22 16.22 10.15
N GLU A 110 5.49 17.02 11.17
CA GLU A 110 5.67 16.53 12.53
C GLU A 110 4.34 16.66 13.28
N ILE A 111 3.81 15.53 13.76
CA ILE A 111 2.57 15.49 14.52
C ILE A 111 2.92 15.10 15.95
N LYS A 112 2.48 15.90 16.92
CA LYS A 112 2.62 15.57 18.34
C LYS A 112 1.38 14.82 18.80
N VAL A 113 1.55 13.58 19.26
CA VAL A 113 0.47 12.74 19.79
C VAL A 113 0.91 12.15 21.12
N GLY A 114 0.20 12.48 22.21
CA GLY A 114 0.46 11.91 23.54
C GLY A 114 1.89 12.12 24.06
N GLY A 115 2.51 13.29 23.78
CA GLY A 115 3.89 13.59 24.18
C GLY A 115 4.98 13.01 23.25
N SER A 116 4.61 12.20 22.25
CA SER A 116 5.53 11.69 21.23
C SER A 116 5.42 12.49 19.93
N THR A 117 6.55 12.66 19.22
CA THR A 117 6.56 13.24 17.87
C THR A 117 6.56 12.13 16.84
N ARG A 118 5.50 12.04 16.04
CA ARG A 118 5.41 11.15 14.88
C ARG A 118 5.67 11.95 13.61
N LEU A 119 6.41 11.36 12.68
CA LEU A 119 6.59 11.91 11.34
C LEU A 119 5.54 11.33 10.40
N GLN A 120 4.94 12.20 9.59
CA GLN A 120 4.06 11.84 8.49
C GLN A 120 4.63 12.40 7.20
N HIS A 121 4.72 11.55 6.18
CA HIS A 121 5.17 11.94 4.85
C HIS A 121 4.45 11.10 3.79
N PRO A 122 3.90 11.69 2.71
CA PRO A 122 3.19 10.96 1.66
C PRO A 122 4.01 9.82 1.04
N ALA A 123 5.31 10.03 0.82
CA ALA A 123 6.20 8.98 0.29
C ALA A 123 6.31 7.76 1.22
N LEU A 124 6.31 7.96 2.54
CA LEU A 124 6.35 6.86 3.51
C LEU A 124 5.05 6.06 3.45
N GLU A 125 3.91 6.74 3.40
CA GLU A 125 2.60 6.10 3.34
C GLU A 125 2.40 5.35 2.02
N LEU A 126 2.83 5.93 0.90
CA LEU A 126 2.79 5.26 -0.41
C LEU A 126 3.71 4.03 -0.44
N SER A 127 4.93 4.14 0.10
CA SER A 127 5.87 3.00 0.16
C SER A 127 5.30 1.84 0.97
N LYS A 128 4.70 2.13 2.13
CA LYS A 128 3.98 1.12 2.94
C LYS A 128 2.85 0.48 2.16
N TYR A 129 2.04 1.31 1.50
CA TYR A 129 0.89 0.87 0.73
C TYR A 129 1.31 -0.08 -0.41
N LEU A 130 2.35 0.25 -1.17
CA LEU A 130 2.91 -0.59 -2.23
C LEU A 130 3.32 -1.97 -1.71
N GLN A 131 4.11 -2.00 -0.64
CA GLN A 131 4.61 -3.25 -0.05
C GLN A 131 3.49 -4.10 0.55
N GLN A 132 2.54 -3.49 1.27
CA GLN A 132 1.50 -4.23 2.01
C GLN A 132 0.35 -4.69 1.12
N LYS A 133 -0.04 -3.89 0.12
CA LYS A 133 -1.20 -4.18 -0.72
C LYS A 133 -0.86 -4.91 -2.00
N PHE A 134 0.26 -4.57 -2.63
CA PHE A 134 0.64 -5.13 -3.93
C PHE A 134 1.85 -6.07 -3.85
N GLY A 135 2.54 -6.14 -2.71
CA GLY A 135 3.76 -6.94 -2.58
C GLY A 135 4.90 -6.42 -3.45
N ILE A 136 4.86 -5.14 -3.83
CA ILE A 136 5.88 -4.52 -4.69
C ILE A 136 6.95 -3.89 -3.79
N PRO A 137 8.25 -4.24 -3.98
CA PRO A 137 9.35 -3.60 -3.27
C PRO A 137 9.36 -2.07 -3.50
N ALA A 138 9.48 -1.29 -2.43
CA ALA A 138 9.62 0.16 -2.52
C ALA A 138 11.07 0.59 -2.27
N LEU A 139 11.61 1.44 -3.15
CA LEU A 139 12.86 2.19 -2.97
C LEU A 139 12.50 3.63 -2.60
N LEU A 140 12.59 3.98 -1.33
CA LEU A 140 12.23 5.31 -0.87
C LEU A 140 13.38 6.29 -1.13
N HIS A 141 13.11 7.37 -1.85
CA HIS A 141 14.06 8.48 -1.94
C HIS A 141 14.15 9.18 -0.59
N LEU A 142 15.34 9.65 -0.23
CA LEU A 142 15.52 10.49 0.95
C LEU A 142 16.55 11.57 0.66
N SER A 143 16.07 12.79 0.43
CA SER A 143 16.91 13.98 0.39
C SER A 143 17.08 14.53 1.81
N ALA A 144 18.32 14.86 2.18
CA ALA A 144 18.65 15.38 3.51
C ALA A 144 18.93 16.90 3.53
N GLY A 145 18.91 17.58 2.37
CA GLY A 145 19.39 18.95 2.21
C GLY A 145 18.81 19.97 3.19
N ASN A 146 17.54 19.82 3.57
CA ASN A 146 16.81 20.73 4.46
C ASN A 146 16.34 20.07 5.77
N LEU A 147 16.84 18.87 6.10
CA LEU A 147 16.45 18.12 7.28
C LEU A 147 17.48 18.24 8.39
N LYS A 148 17.01 18.38 9.64
CA LYS A 148 17.88 18.23 10.80
C LYS A 148 18.29 16.77 10.94
N ARG A 149 19.49 16.51 11.49
CA ARG A 149 19.96 15.14 11.79
C ARG A 149 18.94 14.31 12.57
N THR A 150 18.30 14.92 13.57
CA THR A 150 17.26 14.24 14.37
C THR A 150 16.02 13.86 13.57
N GLN A 151 15.67 14.66 12.55
CA GLN A 151 14.56 14.34 11.65
C GLN A 151 14.93 13.18 10.74
N VAL A 152 16.14 13.17 10.17
CA VAL A 152 16.64 12.05 9.37
C VAL A 152 16.62 10.74 10.16
N VAL A 153 17.12 10.76 11.41
CA VAL A 153 17.10 9.57 12.28
C VAL A 153 15.67 9.06 12.48
N ARG A 154 14.73 9.94 12.84
CA ARG A 154 13.31 9.57 13.03
C ARG A 154 12.65 9.05 11.75
N ILE A 155 13.03 9.57 10.57
CA ILE A 155 12.53 9.06 9.29
C ILE A 155 13.02 7.63 9.09
N LEU A 156 14.32 7.37 9.31
CA LEU A 156 14.91 6.05 9.15
C LEU A 156 14.35 5.04 10.17
N GLU A 157 14.13 5.44 11.41
CA GLU A 157 13.40 4.63 12.42
C GLU A 157 11.98 4.29 11.93
N GLY A 158 11.25 5.29 11.44
CA GLY A 158 9.92 5.08 10.86
C GLY A 158 9.92 4.16 9.64
N CYS A 159 10.97 4.18 8.82
CA CYS A 159 11.17 3.24 7.72
C CYS A 159 11.37 1.81 8.24
N ILE A 160 12.24 1.61 9.23
CA ILE A 160 12.49 0.31 9.86
C ILE A 160 11.19 -0.26 10.45
N ASP A 161 10.44 0.54 11.21
CA ASP A 161 9.17 0.13 11.81
C ASP A 161 8.14 -0.29 10.75
N SER A 162 8.22 0.35 9.58
CA SER A 162 7.32 0.11 8.45
C SER A 162 7.80 -1.00 7.51
N GLY A 163 8.98 -1.58 7.75
CA GLY A 163 9.60 -2.58 6.87
C GLY A 163 10.06 -2.00 5.52
N ILE A 164 10.36 -0.71 5.46
CA ILE A 164 11.00 -0.07 4.31
C ILE A 164 12.50 -0.18 4.52
N THR A 165 13.16 -1.03 3.75
CA THR A 165 14.58 -1.37 3.91
C THR A 165 15.47 -0.82 2.79
N ASN A 166 14.86 -0.34 1.69
CA ASN A 166 15.60 0.20 0.55
C ASN A 166 15.46 1.72 0.51
N ILE A 167 16.57 2.42 0.73
CA ILE A 167 16.64 3.89 0.70
C ILE A 167 17.59 4.33 -0.41
N LEU A 168 17.13 5.24 -1.27
CA LEU A 168 18.00 5.98 -2.18
C LEU A 168 18.39 7.31 -1.52
N ALA A 169 19.62 7.38 -1.01
CA ALA A 169 20.13 8.58 -0.37
C ALA A 169 20.50 9.64 -1.42
N LEU A 170 19.90 10.83 -1.30
CA LEU A 170 20.08 11.93 -2.23
C LEU A 170 20.52 13.20 -1.48
N ARG A 171 21.21 14.11 -2.17
CA ARG A 171 21.58 15.42 -1.60
C ARG A 171 20.33 16.30 -1.37
N GLY A 172 19.45 16.33 -2.37
CA GLY A 172 18.47 17.40 -2.58
C GLY A 172 18.62 17.94 -3.99
#